data_AF-A0A259DE59-F1
#
_entry.id   AF-A0A259DE59-F1
#
_cell.length_a   1.000
_cell.length_b   1.000
_cell.length_c   1.000
_cell.angle_alpha   90.00
_cell.angle_beta   90.00
_cell.angle_gamma   90.00
#
_symmetry.space_group_name_H-M   'P 1'
#
loop_
_entity.id
_entity.type
_entity.pdbx_description
1 polymer ?
#
loop_
_entity_poly.entity_id
_entity_poly.type
_entity_poly.pdbx_seq_one_letter_code
_entity_poly.pdbx_strand_id
1 'polypeptide(L)'
;DLDIREYTDTSHDVMIPHTLVLGRGLEVYKIYNGYYYWGRPSMAELHADLRTVARRTYPDWDITRPELRQKWERGEKSGFYPYGEDDISMETLMLQMGGAVDQYAGEAEDA
;
A
#
# COMPACT_ATOMS: atom_id res chain seq x y z
N ASP A 1 20.84 -5.27 -6.32
CA ASP A 1 20.95 -4.19 -5.32
C ASP A 1 20.10 -3.01 -5.79
N LEU A 2 19.54 -2.22 -4.88
CA LEU A 2 18.63 -1.10 -5.18
C LEU A 2 19.36 0.24 -5.38
N ASP A 3 20.67 0.27 -5.22
CA ASP A 3 21.53 1.46 -5.37
C ASP A 3 21.06 2.67 -4.51
N ILE A 4 20.55 2.36 -3.32
CA ILE A 4 20.08 3.34 -2.33
C ILE A 4 21.02 3.45 -1.12
N ARG A 5 22.28 3.04 -1.26
CA ARG A 5 23.29 3.16 -0.20
C ARG A 5 23.64 4.63 0.03
N GLU A 6 23.76 5.03 1.29
CA GLU A 6 24.29 6.36 1.60
C GLU A 6 25.79 6.39 1.30
N TYR A 7 26.19 7.17 0.29
CA TYR A 7 27.58 7.24 -0.15
C TYR A 7 28.41 8.31 0.60
N THR A 8 27.74 9.14 1.42
CA THR A 8 28.36 10.26 2.14
C THR A 8 28.77 9.92 3.57
N ASP A 9 28.14 8.91 4.19
CA ASP A 9 28.52 8.47 5.54
C ASP A 9 29.74 7.54 5.45
N THR A 10 30.87 8.00 6.00
CA THR A 10 32.12 7.22 6.05
C THR A 10 32.23 6.34 7.29
N SER A 11 31.29 6.45 8.22
CA SER A 11 31.30 5.79 9.53
C SER A 11 30.33 4.62 9.60
N HIS A 12 29.22 4.68 8.86
CA HIS A 12 28.18 3.66 8.87
C HIS A 12 27.83 3.16 7.46
N ASP A 13 27.51 1.87 7.35
CA ASP A 13 27.00 1.26 6.12
C ASP A 13 25.47 1.23 6.15
N VAL A 14 24.86 2.36 5.78
CA VAL A 14 23.41 2.55 5.86
C VAL A 14 22.80 2.84 4.50
N MET A 15 21.50 2.54 4.39
CA MET A 15 20.70 2.86 3.21
C MET A 15 19.98 4.18 3.40
N ILE A 16 19.87 4.98 2.34
CA ILE A 16 19.03 6.17 2.30
C ILE A 16 17.57 5.72 2.52
N PRO A 17 16.87 6.27 3.52
CA PRO A 17 15.50 5.88 3.80
C PRO A 17 14.59 6.34 2.66
N HIS A 18 13.75 5.44 2.16
CA HIS A 18 12.76 5.72 1.13
C HIS A 18 11.37 5.28 1.59
N THR A 19 10.34 6.00 1.13
CA THR A 19 8.95 5.55 1.22
C THR A 19 8.44 5.27 -0.18
N LEU A 20 8.03 4.03 -0.44
CA LEU A 20 7.47 3.61 -1.72
C LEU A 20 5.95 3.50 -1.58
N VAL A 21 5.23 4.15 -2.48
CA VAL A 21 3.79 3.93 -2.66
C VAL A 21 3.64 2.91 -3.77
N LEU A 22 3.05 1.77 -3.44
CA LEU A 22 2.87 0.65 -4.38
C LEU A 22 1.41 0.54 -4.82
N GLY A 23 1.23 0.31 -6.11
CA GLY A 23 -0.02 -0.13 -6.72
C GLY A 23 -0.17 -1.64 -6.72
N ARG A 24 -1.26 -2.10 -7.33
CA ARG A 24 -1.54 -3.53 -7.48
C ARG A 24 -0.43 -4.19 -8.31
N GLY A 25 0.01 -5.38 -7.88
CA GLY A 25 1.11 -6.09 -8.53
C GLY A 25 2.50 -5.54 -8.21
N LEU A 26 2.64 -4.81 -7.09
CA LEU A 26 3.90 -4.18 -6.65
C LEU A 26 4.44 -3.12 -7.63
N GLU A 27 3.56 -2.53 -8.45
CA GLU A 27 3.92 -1.42 -9.33
C GLU A 27 4.31 -0.20 -8.49
N VAL A 28 5.49 0.35 -8.72
CA VAL A 28 5.93 1.56 -8.02
C VAL A 28 5.17 2.76 -8.58
N TYR A 29 4.22 3.30 -7.80
CA TYR A 29 3.50 4.52 -8.15
C TYR A 29 4.32 5.77 -7.85
N LYS A 30 5.03 5.78 -6.71
CA LYS A 30 5.81 6.94 -6.26
C LYS A 30 6.89 6.53 -5.28
N ILE A 31 7.99 7.27 -5.29
CA ILE A 31 9.10 7.13 -4.35
C ILE A 31 9.35 8.48 -3.69
N TYR A 32 9.42 8.51 -2.37
CA TYR A 32 9.88 9.64 -1.58
C TYR A 32 11.29 9.35 -1.06
N ASN A 33 12.24 10.23 -1.35
CA ASN A 33 13.57 10.20 -0.74
C ASN A 33 13.51 10.86 0.64
N GLY A 34 13.62 10.06 1.70
CA GLY A 34 13.51 10.49 3.09
C GLY A 34 14.84 10.88 3.74
N TYR A 35 15.90 11.14 2.96
CA TYR A 35 17.24 11.47 3.45
C TYR A 35 17.19 12.62 4.48
N TYR A 36 16.43 13.67 4.15
CA TYR A 36 16.06 14.70 5.11
C TYR A 36 14.64 14.47 5.63
N TYR A 37 14.38 14.95 6.85
CA TYR A 37 13.07 14.83 7.50
C TYR A 37 11.91 15.26 6.59
N TRP A 38 12.05 16.41 5.91
CA TRP A 38 11.03 16.93 4.98
C TRP A 38 11.02 16.28 3.59
N GLY A 39 11.92 15.35 3.31
CA GLY A 39 11.84 14.50 2.12
C GLY A 39 10.86 13.33 2.28
N ARG A 40 10.48 13.02 3.53
CA ARG A 40 9.45 12.01 3.83
C ARG A 40 8.06 12.56 3.55
N PRO A 41 7.13 11.74 3.05
CA PRO A 41 5.78 12.20 2.80
C PRO A 41 5.08 12.53 4.11
N SER A 42 4.29 13.60 4.10
CA SER A 42 3.26 13.80 5.12
C SER A 42 2.16 12.75 4.98
N MET A 43 1.38 12.56 6.05
CA MET A 43 0.20 11.69 6.02
C MET A 43 -0.83 12.15 4.98
N ALA A 44 -0.93 13.46 4.73
CA ALA A 44 -1.84 14.02 3.74
C ALA A 44 -1.41 13.65 2.30
N GLU A 45 -0.12 13.73 1.99
CA GLU A 45 0.43 13.31 0.70
C GLU A 45 0.27 11.81 0.49
N LEU A 46 0.61 11.01 1.50
CA LEU A 46 0.45 9.56 1.43
C LEU A 46 -1.01 9.17 1.21
N HIS A 47 -1.94 9.80 1.93
CA HIS A 47 -3.38 9.57 1.76
C HIS A 47 -3.89 9.99 0.37
N ALA A 48 -3.37 11.08 -0.20
CA ALA A 48 -3.71 11.51 -1.56
C ALA A 48 -3.19 10.53 -2.62
N ASP A 49 -1.96 10.05 -2.46
CA ASP A 49 -1.35 9.06 -3.35
C ASP A 49 -2.09 7.72 -3.26
N LEU A 50 -2.36 7.22 -2.05
CA LEU A 50 -3.12 5.98 -1.84
C LEU A 50 -4.54 6.08 -2.40
N ARG A 51 -5.22 7.22 -2.25
CA ARG A 51 -6.52 7.46 -2.90
C ARG A 51 -6.43 7.35 -4.41
N THR A 52 -5.36 7.86 -5.00
CA THR A 52 -5.14 7.80 -6.46
C THR A 52 -4.92 6.37 -6.93
N VAL A 53 -4.07 5.62 -6.22
CA VAL A 53 -3.81 4.19 -6.49
C VAL A 53 -5.07 3.35 -6.31
N ALA A 54 -5.81 3.56 -5.22
CA ALA A 54 -7.05 2.86 -4.93
C ALA A 54 -8.11 3.10 -6.03
N ARG A 55 -8.27 4.33 -6.49
CA ARG A 55 -9.21 4.66 -7.59
C ARG A 55 -8.88 3.95 -8.91
N ARG A 56 -7.60 3.69 -9.19
CA ARG A 56 -7.17 2.91 -10.37
C ARG A 56 -7.39 1.41 -10.19
N THR A 57 -7.41 0.96 -8.93
CA THR A 57 -7.44 -0.45 -8.56
C THR A 57 -8.86 -0.98 -8.44
N TYR A 58 -9.75 -0.23 -7.77
CA TYR A 58 -11.11 -0.68 -7.45
C TYR A 58 -12.12 -0.26 -8.52
N PRO A 59 -12.70 -1.21 -9.28
CA PRO A 59 -13.65 -0.89 -10.36
C PRO A 59 -14.93 -0.20 -9.86
N ASP A 60 -15.29 -0.45 -8.60
CA ASP A 60 -16.43 0.06 -7.88
C ASP A 60 -16.10 1.24 -6.95
N TRP A 61 -14.95 1.90 -7.14
CA TRP A 61 -14.53 3.09 -6.36
C TRP A 61 -15.63 4.16 -6.25
N ASP A 62 -16.44 4.32 -7.31
CA ASP A 62 -17.59 5.20 -7.33
C ASP A 62 -18.86 4.44 -7.72
N ILE A 63 -19.52 3.85 -6.74
CA ILE A 63 -20.79 3.12 -6.88
C ILE A 63 -21.97 4.00 -7.32
N THR A 64 -21.82 5.32 -7.35
CA THR A 64 -22.88 6.23 -7.80
C THR A 64 -23.03 6.25 -9.32
N ARG A 65 -22.04 5.73 -10.05
CA ARG A 65 -22.05 5.62 -11.51
C ARG A 65 -23.25 4.78 -12.00
N PRO A 66 -24.09 5.30 -12.91
CA PRO A 66 -25.24 4.57 -13.43
C PRO A 66 -24.88 3.22 -14.05
N GLU A 67 -23.72 3.13 -14.73
CA GLU A 67 -23.29 1.88 -15.36
C GLU A 67 -23.09 0.75 -14.33
N LEU A 68 -22.55 1.07 -13.14
CA LEU A 68 -22.32 0.09 -12.08
C LEU A 68 -23.65 -0.35 -11.45
N ARG A 69 -24.58 0.58 -11.22
CA ARG A 69 -25.93 0.23 -10.76
C ARG A 69 -26.61 -0.77 -11.69
N GLN A 70 -26.54 -0.54 -13.00
CA GLN A 70 -27.13 -1.45 -13.99
C GLN A 70 -26.45 -2.82 -14.00
N LYS A 71 -25.11 -2.88 -13.86
CA LYS A 71 -24.40 -4.16 -13.71
C LYS A 71 -24.88 -4.94 -12.50
N TRP A 72 -25.04 -4.25 -11.36
CA TRP A 72 -25.55 -4.85 -10.14
C TRP A 72 -26.97 -5.43 -10.31
N GLU A 73 -27.87 -4.66 -10.93
CA GLU A 73 -29.26 -5.08 -11.20
C GLU A 73 -29.34 -6.29 -12.15
N ARG A 74 -28.40 -6.43 -13.08
CA ARG A 74 -28.28 -7.61 -13.95
C ARG A 74 -27.60 -8.81 -13.29
N GLY A 75 -27.14 -8.68 -12.04
CA GLY A 75 -26.44 -9.74 -11.32
C GLY A 75 -24.96 -9.91 -11.70
N GLU A 76 -24.38 -8.99 -12.48
CA GLU A 76 -22.96 -8.98 -12.86
C GLU A 76 -22.08 -8.49 -11.69
N LYS A 77 -21.96 -9.30 -10.63
CA LYS A 77 -21.40 -8.88 -9.33
C LYS A 77 -19.88 -9.01 -9.18
N SER A 78 -19.18 -9.64 -10.13
CA SER A 78 -17.73 -9.88 -10.02
C SER A 78 -16.86 -8.62 -9.93
N GLY A 79 -17.39 -7.46 -10.34
CA GLY A 79 -16.71 -6.16 -10.23
C GLY A 79 -16.95 -5.42 -8.92
N PHE A 80 -17.65 -6.04 -7.96
CA PHE A 80 -18.01 -5.45 -6.67
C PHE A 80 -17.46 -6.30 -5.54
N TYR A 81 -17.12 -5.68 -4.42
CA TYR A 81 -16.75 -6.42 -3.22
C TYR A 81 -17.92 -7.30 -2.72
N PRO A 82 -17.69 -8.57 -2.34
CA PRO A 82 -16.44 -9.32 -2.45
C PRO A 82 -16.17 -9.75 -3.90
N TYR A 83 -14.98 -9.45 -4.41
CA TYR A 83 -14.55 -9.62 -5.80
C TYR A 83 -14.33 -11.09 -6.22
N GLY A 84 -14.50 -12.04 -5.29
CA GLY A 84 -14.39 -13.48 -5.53
C GLY A 84 -14.60 -14.30 -4.27
N GLU A 85 -14.52 -15.63 -4.39
CA GLU A 85 -14.63 -16.57 -3.26
C GLU A 85 -13.39 -16.57 -2.36
N ASP A 86 -12.24 -16.15 -2.91
CA ASP A 86 -10.97 -16.03 -2.19
C ASP A 86 -10.83 -14.70 -1.42
N ASP A 87 -11.80 -13.79 -1.53
CA ASP A 87 -11.77 -12.52 -0.80
C ASP A 87 -11.95 -12.78 0.71
N ILE A 88 -10.94 -12.40 1.47
CA ILE A 88 -11.01 -12.46 2.93
C ILE A 88 -11.76 -11.25 3.48
N SER A 89 -12.50 -11.47 4.57
CA SER A 89 -13.17 -10.38 5.27
C SER A 89 -12.15 -9.37 5.83
N MET A 90 -12.58 -8.13 6.04
CA MET A 90 -11.76 -7.12 6.72
C MET A 90 -11.27 -7.59 8.10
N GLU A 91 -12.10 -8.33 8.85
CA GLU A 91 -11.71 -8.91 10.13
C GLU A 91 -10.55 -9.90 9.96
N THR A 92 -10.68 -10.82 9.01
CA THR A 92 -9.63 -11.80 8.69
C THR A 92 -8.35 -11.11 8.24
N LEU A 93 -8.45 -10.10 7.38
CA LEU A 93 -7.30 -9.30 6.94
C LEU A 93 -6.59 -8.65 8.13
N MET A 94 -7.34 -8.02 9.05
CA MET A 94 -6.78 -7.35 10.22
C MET A 94 -6.11 -8.34 11.18
N LEU A 95 -6.69 -9.53 11.38
CA LEU A 95 -6.08 -10.59 12.18
C LEU A 95 -4.76 -11.10 11.58
N GLN A 96 -4.73 -11.29 10.25
CA GLN A 96 -3.52 -11.69 9.54
C GLN A 96 -2.44 -10.60 9.62
N MET A 97 -2.81 -9.33 9.42
CA MET A 97 -1.90 -8.21 9.54
C MET A 97 -1.35 -8.03 10.95
N GLY A 98 -2.19 -8.19 11.99
CA GLY A 98 -1.75 -8.14 13.38
C GLY A 98 -0.68 -9.21 13.68
N GLY A 99 -0.96 -10.46 13.31
CA GLY A 99 0.02 -11.54 13.47
C GLY A 99 1.30 -11.34 12.63
N ALA A 100 1.20 -10.69 11.48
CA ALA A 100 2.35 -10.33 10.64
C ALA A 100 3.18 -9.17 11.19
N VAL A 101 2.67 -8.37 12.14
CA VAL A 101 3.48 -7.36 12.84
C VAL A 101 4.23 -7.99 14.01
N ASP A 102 3.59 -8.93 14.71
CA ASP A 102 4.19 -9.64 15.85
C ASP A 102 5.46 -10.41 15.48
N GLN A 103 5.55 -10.94 14.25
CA GLN A 103 6.75 -11.65 13.78
C GLN A 103 8.03 -10.79 13.74
N TYR A 104 7.91 -9.46 13.76
CA TYR A 104 9.04 -8.53 13.74
C TYR A 104 9.34 -7.90 15.11
N ALA A 105 8.51 -8.17 16.13
CA ALA A 105 8.63 -7.54 17.45
C ALA A 105 9.81 -8.08 18.30
N GLY A 106 10.31 -9.28 17.98
CA GLY A 106 11.38 -9.94 18.75
C GLY A 106 12.79 -9.90 18.13
N GLU A 107 12.94 -9.51 16.86
CA GLU A 107 14.25 -9.57 16.17
C GLU A 107 15.18 -8.38 16.49
N ALA A 108 14.69 -7.36 17.22
CA ALA A 108 15.46 -6.18 17.59
C ALA A 108 16.26 -6.33 18.91
N GLU A 109 16.04 -7.40 19.69
CA GLU A 109 16.73 -7.58 20.99
C GLU A 109 18.13 -8.22 20.88
N ASP A 110 18.50 -8.76 19.70
CA ASP A 110 19.76 -9.50 19.48
C ASP A 110 20.81 -8.75 18.64
N ALA A 111 20.71 -7.41 18.49
CA ALA A 111 21.66 -6.58 17.74
C ALA A 111 22.47 -5.61 18.62
#